data_AF-A0A017SAK4-F1
#
_entry.id   AF-A0A017SAK4-F1
#
_cell.length_a   1.000
_cell.length_b   1.000
_cell.length_c   1.000
_cell.angle_alpha   90.00
_cell.angle_beta   90.00
_cell.angle_gamma   90.00
#
_symmetry.space_group_name_H-M   'P 1'
#
loop_
_entity.id
_entity.type
_entity.pdbx_description
1 polymer ?
#
loop_
_entity_poly.entity_id
_entity_poly.type
_entity_poly.pdbx_seq_one_letter_code
_entity_poly.pdbx_strand_id
1 'polypeptide(L)'
;MLYTVSAVQVLVMLDAVDELDKRGLGGKQKVASFIAGLQDKKTGCFAGDEWGELDTRFLYGAFNALSLLGLLHMVDVPKAVAYIHGCQNLDGAYGIRPGAESHAGQVFTCVGALAIAGELGAIDKDRLAGWLSERQLENGGLNGRPEKLEDSCYSWWVMSSLAMIGRLHWVDGKKLAAFILRCQDPEAGGFADRPGDMVDVFHTCFGVAGLSLLKFEGTKEVDPVYCMPKAVTSKCLAK
;
A
#
# COMPACT_ATOMS: atom_id res chain seq x y z
N MET A 1 2.28 -13.65 -7.55
CA MET A 1 2.48 -12.18 -7.64
C MET A 1 3.02 -11.57 -6.34
N LEU A 2 2.27 -11.58 -5.22
CA LEU A 2 2.60 -10.76 -4.04
C LEU A 2 3.98 -11.04 -3.41
N TYR A 3 4.38 -12.30 -3.28
CA TYR A 3 5.71 -12.67 -2.79
C TYR A 3 6.84 -12.17 -3.71
N THR A 4 6.60 -12.07 -5.02
CA THR A 4 7.56 -11.50 -5.99
C THR A 4 7.74 -10.00 -5.72
N VAL A 5 6.66 -9.28 -5.44
CA VAL A 5 6.71 -7.85 -5.11
C VAL A 5 7.52 -7.63 -3.83
N SER A 6 7.22 -8.40 -2.77
CA SER A 6 7.98 -8.32 -1.53
C SER A 6 9.47 -8.65 -1.72
N ALA A 7 9.80 -9.65 -2.55
CA ALA A 7 11.19 -9.96 -2.87
C ALA A 7 11.90 -8.79 -3.60
N VAL A 8 11.22 -8.12 -4.55
CA VAL A 8 11.74 -6.92 -5.20
C VAL A 8 11.98 -5.79 -4.19
N GLN A 9 11.01 -5.53 -3.30
CA GLN A 9 11.18 -4.52 -2.25
C GLN A 9 12.37 -4.82 -1.33
N VAL A 10 12.55 -6.08 -0.93
CA VAL A 10 13.71 -6.51 -0.12
C VAL A 10 15.02 -6.27 -0.85
N LEU A 11 15.11 -6.65 -2.14
CA LEU A 11 16.31 -6.40 -2.95
C LEU A 11 16.61 -4.90 -3.08
N VAL A 12 15.58 -4.06 -3.24
CA VAL A 12 15.74 -2.61 -3.28
C VAL A 12 16.24 -2.07 -1.92
N MET A 13 15.66 -2.53 -0.81
CA MET A 13 16.09 -2.13 0.54
C MET A 13 17.54 -2.53 0.84
N LEU A 14 18.00 -3.65 0.27
CA LEU A 14 19.38 -4.14 0.40
C LEU A 14 20.35 -3.56 -0.63
N ASP A 15 19.90 -2.65 -1.51
CA ASP A 15 20.70 -2.13 -2.64
C ASP A 15 21.25 -3.24 -3.55
N ALA A 16 20.47 -4.32 -3.72
CA ALA A 16 20.89 -5.59 -4.31
C ALA A 16 20.07 -5.97 -5.57
N VAL A 17 19.37 -5.03 -6.19
CA VAL A 17 18.53 -5.30 -7.38
C VAL A 17 19.36 -5.81 -8.55
N ASP A 18 20.63 -5.40 -8.65
CA ASP A 18 21.57 -5.84 -9.69
C ASP A 18 21.99 -7.32 -9.55
N GLU A 19 21.77 -7.94 -8.38
CA GLU A 19 22.00 -9.39 -8.19
C GLU A 19 21.16 -10.24 -9.15
N LEU A 20 19.98 -9.75 -9.56
CA LEU A 20 19.11 -10.42 -10.52
C LEU A 20 19.79 -10.62 -11.88
N ASP A 21 20.69 -9.72 -12.27
CA ASP A 21 21.31 -9.72 -13.58
C ASP A 21 22.72 -10.34 -13.59
N LYS A 22 23.34 -10.58 -12.43
CA LYS A 22 24.72 -11.11 -12.33
C LYS A 22 24.97 -12.41 -13.09
N ARG A 23 23.95 -13.26 -13.25
CA ARG A 23 24.06 -14.51 -14.03
C ARG A 23 24.08 -14.29 -15.54
N GLY A 24 23.94 -13.05 -16.02
CA GLY A 24 23.88 -12.71 -17.44
C GLY A 24 22.58 -13.13 -18.12
N LEU A 25 21.52 -13.41 -17.34
CA LEU A 25 20.27 -13.99 -17.84
C LEU A 25 19.08 -13.01 -17.87
N GLY A 26 19.34 -11.70 -17.67
CA GLY A 26 18.31 -10.66 -17.63
C GLY A 26 17.23 -10.90 -16.57
N GLY A 27 17.64 -11.13 -15.32
CA GLY A 27 16.72 -11.48 -14.24
C GLY A 27 15.67 -10.41 -13.98
N LYS A 28 16.04 -9.13 -14.04
CA LYS A 28 15.07 -8.02 -13.91
C LYS A 28 13.99 -8.11 -14.99
N GLN A 29 14.41 -8.32 -16.24
CA GLN A 29 13.51 -8.46 -17.38
C GLN A 29 12.59 -9.67 -17.21
N LYS A 30 13.09 -10.81 -16.73
CA LYS A 30 12.28 -12.01 -16.49
C LYS A 30 11.22 -11.80 -15.41
N VAL A 31 11.59 -11.15 -14.30
CA VAL A 31 10.65 -10.79 -13.23
C VAL A 31 9.57 -9.86 -13.79
N ALA A 32 9.97 -8.82 -14.53
CA ALA A 32 9.03 -7.88 -15.13
C ALA A 32 8.13 -8.54 -16.19
N SER A 33 8.67 -9.43 -17.02
CA SER A 33 7.88 -10.21 -17.99
C SER A 33 6.86 -11.13 -17.32
N PHE A 34 7.22 -11.76 -16.20
CA PHE A 34 6.28 -12.55 -15.41
C PHE A 34 5.13 -11.66 -14.88
N ILE A 35 5.46 -10.51 -14.29
CA ILE A 35 4.45 -9.58 -13.76
C ILE A 35 3.56 -9.02 -14.88
N ALA A 36 4.15 -8.58 -15.99
CA ALA A 36 3.43 -8.06 -17.14
C ALA A 36 2.51 -9.10 -17.79
N GLY A 37 2.94 -10.37 -17.80
CA GLY A 37 2.14 -11.49 -18.30
C GLY A 37 0.87 -11.76 -17.49
N LEU A 38 0.79 -11.27 -16.25
CA LEU A 38 -0.39 -11.38 -15.39
C LEU A 38 -1.40 -10.24 -15.61
N GLN A 39 -1.11 -9.26 -16.46
CA GLN A 39 -2.08 -8.22 -16.80
C GLN A 39 -3.20 -8.79 -17.68
N ASP A 40 -4.43 -8.70 -17.21
CA ASP A 40 -5.60 -9.09 -17.98
C ASP A 40 -5.83 -8.11 -19.14
N LYS A 41 -5.78 -8.64 -20.36
CA LYS A 41 -5.88 -7.83 -21.58
C LYS A 41 -7.27 -7.21 -21.78
N LYS A 42 -8.31 -7.70 -21.12
CA LYS A 42 -9.68 -7.17 -21.26
C LYS A 42 -9.91 -5.99 -20.34
N THR A 43 -9.56 -6.13 -19.07
CA THR A 43 -9.86 -5.18 -18.01
C THR A 43 -8.71 -4.24 -17.67
N GLY A 44 -7.46 -4.67 -17.87
CA GLY A 44 -6.25 -3.96 -17.43
C GLY A 44 -5.83 -4.26 -15.99
N CYS A 45 -6.65 -4.99 -15.22
CA CYS A 45 -6.31 -5.46 -13.88
C CYS A 45 -5.27 -6.59 -13.95
N PHE A 46 -4.78 -7.05 -12.80
CA PHE A 46 -3.75 -8.09 -12.71
C PHE A 46 -4.27 -9.31 -11.97
N ALA A 47 -3.84 -10.48 -12.43
CA ALA A 47 -4.01 -11.73 -11.72
C ALA A 47 -2.93 -11.96 -10.65
N GLY A 48 -3.29 -12.68 -9.59
CA GLY A 48 -2.32 -13.10 -8.56
C GLY A 48 -1.37 -14.19 -9.04
N ASP A 49 -1.87 -15.07 -9.92
CA ASP A 49 -1.21 -16.24 -10.48
C ASP A 49 -1.96 -16.73 -11.74
N GLU A 50 -1.70 -17.96 -12.17
CA GLU A 50 -2.29 -18.59 -13.36
C GLU A 50 -3.80 -18.87 -13.26
N TRP A 51 -4.40 -18.80 -12.06
CA TRP A 51 -5.81 -19.10 -11.82
C TRP A 51 -6.73 -17.88 -12.04
N GLY A 52 -6.16 -16.70 -12.30
CA GLY A 52 -6.90 -15.57 -12.88
C GLY A 52 -7.75 -14.76 -11.91
N GLU A 53 -7.55 -14.88 -10.58
CA GLU A 53 -8.20 -13.97 -9.61
C GLU A 53 -7.74 -12.53 -9.87
N LEU A 54 -8.69 -11.63 -10.15
CA LEU A 54 -8.42 -10.21 -10.34
C LEU A 54 -8.70 -9.40 -9.06
N ASP A 55 -7.74 -8.54 -8.70
CA ASP A 55 -7.78 -7.76 -7.48
C ASP A 55 -6.90 -6.50 -7.59
N THR A 56 -7.36 -5.37 -7.04
CA THR A 56 -6.53 -4.15 -7.00
C THR A 56 -5.22 -4.31 -6.21
N ARG A 57 -5.14 -5.26 -5.28
CA ARG A 57 -3.89 -5.67 -4.59
C ARG A 57 -2.83 -6.15 -5.57
N PHE A 58 -3.20 -6.95 -6.56
CA PHE A 58 -2.27 -7.43 -7.58
C PHE A 58 -1.89 -6.31 -8.54
N LEU A 59 -2.81 -5.41 -8.85
CA LEU A 59 -2.56 -4.23 -9.67
C LEU A 59 -1.52 -3.31 -9.01
N TYR A 60 -1.75 -2.91 -7.76
CA TYR A 60 -0.76 -2.14 -7.00
C TYR A 60 0.57 -2.89 -6.88
N GLY A 61 0.53 -4.18 -6.57
CA GLY A 61 1.74 -5.01 -6.49
C GLY A 61 2.56 -4.99 -7.79
N ALA A 62 1.89 -5.12 -8.94
CA ALA A 62 2.53 -5.04 -10.25
C ALA A 62 3.18 -3.67 -10.48
N PHE A 63 2.45 -2.58 -10.21
CA PHE A 63 2.98 -1.22 -10.38
C PHE A 63 4.13 -0.93 -9.42
N ASN A 64 4.04 -1.38 -8.18
CA ASN A 64 5.08 -1.26 -7.17
C ASN A 64 6.37 -1.92 -7.64
N ALA A 65 6.33 -3.21 -7.97
CA ALA A 65 7.53 -3.94 -8.40
C ALA A 65 8.08 -3.40 -9.74
N LEU A 66 7.23 -3.15 -10.74
CA LEU A 66 7.68 -2.68 -12.05
C LEU A 66 8.27 -1.27 -11.98
N SER A 67 7.71 -0.36 -11.16
CA SER A 67 8.30 0.97 -10.98
C SER A 67 9.66 0.90 -10.27
N LEU A 68 9.78 0.08 -9.22
CA LEU A 68 11.07 -0.15 -8.53
C LEU A 68 12.13 -0.76 -9.44
N LEU A 69 11.73 -1.55 -10.44
CA LEU A 69 12.62 -2.12 -11.46
C LEU A 69 12.90 -1.17 -12.63
N GLY A 70 12.21 -0.02 -12.74
CA GLY A 70 12.29 0.88 -13.89
C GLY A 70 11.62 0.32 -15.17
N LEU A 71 10.70 -0.62 -15.02
CA LEU A 71 10.09 -1.40 -16.11
C LEU A 71 8.55 -1.24 -16.17
N LEU A 72 8.00 -0.16 -15.63
CA LEU A 72 6.56 0.12 -15.66
C LEU A 72 5.99 0.21 -17.09
N HIS A 73 6.81 0.61 -18.06
CA HIS A 73 6.44 0.68 -19.48
C HIS A 73 6.10 -0.69 -20.10
N MET A 74 6.35 -1.81 -19.41
CA MET A 74 6.03 -3.15 -19.89
C MET A 74 4.55 -3.52 -19.80
N VAL A 75 3.73 -2.68 -19.15
CA VAL A 75 2.29 -2.92 -18.96
C VAL A 75 1.46 -1.77 -19.51
N ASP A 76 0.19 -2.04 -19.79
CA ASP A 76 -0.79 -1.03 -20.21
C ASP A 76 -1.25 -0.23 -18.99
N VAL A 77 -0.50 0.81 -18.64
CA VAL A 77 -0.79 1.70 -17.51
C VAL A 77 -2.14 2.41 -17.67
N PRO A 78 -2.47 3.04 -18.82
CA PRO A 78 -3.77 3.71 -18.98
C PRO A 78 -4.96 2.79 -18.74
N LYS A 79 -4.88 1.53 -19.18
CA LYS A 79 -5.97 0.57 -18.98
C LYS A 79 -6.13 0.14 -17.53
N ALA A 80 -5.01 -0.08 -16.82
CA ALA A 80 -5.04 -0.35 -15.39
C ALA A 80 -5.61 0.85 -14.59
N VAL A 81 -5.25 2.09 -14.96
CA VAL A 81 -5.82 3.31 -14.37
C VAL A 81 -7.32 3.39 -14.61
N ALA A 82 -7.79 3.10 -15.83
CA ALA A 82 -9.22 3.05 -16.14
C ALA A 82 -9.96 2.00 -15.29
N TYR A 83 -9.34 0.85 -15.01
CA TYR A 83 -9.90 -0.17 -14.10
C TYR A 83 -10.03 0.36 -12.67
N ILE A 84 -9.01 1.05 -12.14
CA ILE A 84 -9.05 1.66 -10.81
C ILE A 84 -10.21 2.65 -10.71
N HIS A 85 -10.42 3.51 -11.71
CA HIS A 85 -11.56 4.42 -11.73
C HIS A 85 -12.90 3.69 -11.66
N GLY A 86 -13.02 2.53 -12.32
CA GLY A 86 -14.20 1.67 -12.21
C GLY A 86 -14.39 1.02 -10.83
N CYS A 87 -13.36 0.97 -9.98
CA CYS A 87 -13.44 0.46 -8.62
C CYS A 87 -13.90 1.50 -7.59
N GLN A 88 -14.03 2.77 -7.98
CA GLN A 88 -14.50 3.83 -7.11
C GLN A 88 -16.01 3.74 -6.89
N ASN A 89 -16.45 3.84 -5.64
CA ASN A 89 -17.84 3.77 -5.24
C ASN A 89 -18.45 5.16 -5.00
N LEU A 90 -19.76 5.20 -4.78
CA LEU A 90 -20.52 6.42 -4.47
C LEU A 90 -20.12 7.08 -3.14
N ASP A 91 -19.35 6.41 -2.29
CA ASP A 91 -18.80 7.01 -1.07
C ASP A 91 -17.43 7.67 -1.31
N GLY A 92 -16.92 7.62 -2.55
CA GLY A 92 -15.63 8.18 -2.97
C GLY A 92 -14.44 7.25 -2.75
N ALA A 93 -14.63 6.13 -2.05
CA ALA A 93 -13.60 5.14 -1.76
C ALA A 93 -13.60 3.98 -2.78
N TYR A 94 -12.71 3.01 -2.57
CA TYR A 94 -12.43 1.95 -3.55
C TYR A 94 -12.66 0.57 -2.97
N GLY A 95 -13.23 -0.31 -3.79
CA GLY A 95 -13.35 -1.74 -3.51
C GLY A 95 -12.30 -2.59 -4.22
N ILE A 96 -12.32 -3.89 -3.93
CA ILE A 96 -11.43 -4.92 -4.52
C ILE A 96 -11.58 -5.07 -6.04
N ARG A 97 -12.74 -4.69 -6.58
CA ARG A 97 -13.13 -4.71 -7.99
C ARG A 97 -14.34 -3.78 -8.18
N PRO A 98 -14.74 -3.44 -9.43
CA PRO A 98 -15.93 -2.63 -9.67
C PRO A 98 -17.17 -3.17 -8.98
N GLY A 99 -17.87 -2.29 -8.25
CA GLY A 99 -19.10 -2.59 -7.51
C GLY A 99 -18.92 -3.36 -6.20
N ALA A 100 -17.69 -3.65 -5.77
CA ALA A 100 -17.43 -4.24 -4.46
C ALA A 100 -17.39 -3.17 -3.34
N GLU A 101 -17.69 -3.57 -2.11
CA GLU A 101 -17.66 -2.71 -0.92
C GLU A 101 -16.31 -1.98 -0.78
N SER A 102 -16.38 -0.68 -0.43
CA SER A 102 -15.21 0.14 -0.15
C SER A 102 -14.45 -0.38 1.07
N HIS A 103 -13.13 -0.47 0.97
CA HIS A 103 -12.28 -1.00 2.03
C HIS A 103 -10.96 -0.23 2.09
N ALA A 104 -10.49 0.18 3.27
CA ALA A 104 -9.30 1.03 3.41
C ALA A 104 -8.03 0.39 2.82
N GLY A 105 -7.86 -0.94 2.94
CA GLY A 105 -6.78 -1.65 2.26
C GLY A 105 -6.85 -1.59 0.72
N GLN A 106 -8.04 -1.52 0.14
CA GLN A 106 -8.26 -1.39 -1.31
C GLN A 106 -8.14 0.06 -1.76
N VAL A 107 -8.45 1.02 -0.87
CA VAL A 107 -8.12 2.43 -1.09
C VAL A 107 -6.60 2.60 -1.19
N PHE A 108 -5.83 2.02 -0.26
CA PHE A 108 -4.37 2.07 -0.30
C PHE A 108 -3.80 1.58 -1.64
N THR A 109 -4.26 0.41 -2.12
CA THR A 109 -3.76 -0.17 -3.37
C THR A 109 -4.15 0.69 -4.58
N CYS A 110 -5.40 1.15 -4.66
CA CYS A 110 -5.86 2.03 -5.74
C CYS A 110 -5.10 3.36 -5.76
N VAL A 111 -5.01 4.05 -4.62
CA VAL A 111 -4.34 5.35 -4.51
C VAL A 111 -2.83 5.20 -4.73
N GLY A 112 -2.22 4.13 -4.21
CA GLY A 112 -0.81 3.82 -4.43
C GLY A 112 -0.49 3.56 -5.90
N ALA A 113 -1.33 2.80 -6.60
CA ALA A 113 -1.17 2.59 -8.04
C ALA A 113 -1.34 3.88 -8.84
N LEU A 114 -2.32 4.73 -8.49
CA LEU A 114 -2.49 6.05 -9.12
C LEU A 114 -1.30 6.98 -8.82
N ALA A 115 -0.71 6.91 -7.61
CA ALA A 115 0.51 7.65 -7.28
C ALA A 115 1.68 7.24 -8.16
N ILE A 116 1.89 5.94 -8.36
CA ILE A 116 2.93 5.42 -9.24
C ILE A 116 2.68 5.81 -10.70
N ALA A 117 1.43 5.84 -11.15
CA ALA A 117 1.05 6.25 -12.49
C ALA A 117 1.10 7.77 -12.74
N GLY A 118 1.26 8.59 -11.69
CA GLY A 118 1.20 10.05 -11.80
C GLY A 118 -0.23 10.62 -11.91
N GLU A 119 -1.25 9.85 -11.54
CA GLU A 119 -2.68 10.13 -11.78
C GLU A 119 -3.45 10.54 -10.50
N LEU A 120 -2.76 10.94 -9.44
CA LEU A 120 -3.41 11.44 -8.21
C LEU A 120 -4.27 12.69 -8.42
N GLY A 121 -4.08 13.41 -9.53
CA GLY A 121 -4.88 14.57 -9.90
C GLY A 121 -6.33 14.24 -10.24
N ALA A 122 -6.62 12.99 -10.60
CA ALA A 122 -7.97 12.53 -10.94
C ALA A 122 -8.83 12.16 -9.72
N ILE A 123 -8.25 12.14 -8.51
CA ILE A 123 -8.96 11.78 -7.28
C ILE A 123 -9.63 13.03 -6.69
N ASP A 124 -10.91 12.91 -6.33
CA ASP A 124 -11.55 13.83 -5.38
C ASP A 124 -10.98 13.59 -3.98
N LYS A 125 -9.93 14.35 -3.65
CA LYS A 125 -9.11 14.16 -2.46
C LYS A 125 -9.89 14.42 -1.16
N ASP A 126 -10.77 15.42 -1.16
CA ASP A 126 -11.51 15.79 0.05
C ASP A 126 -12.63 14.80 0.35
N ARG A 127 -13.32 14.32 -0.68
CA ARG A 127 -14.32 13.26 -0.52
C ARG A 127 -13.70 11.96 -0.02
N LEU A 128 -12.59 11.54 -0.63
CA LEU A 128 -11.87 10.34 -0.20
C LEU A 128 -11.33 10.50 1.23
N ALA A 129 -10.77 11.67 1.56
CA ALA A 129 -10.28 11.95 2.90
C ALA A 129 -11.40 11.94 3.94
N GLY A 130 -12.61 12.42 3.59
CA GLY A 130 -13.80 12.31 4.44
C GLY A 130 -14.07 10.86 4.83
N TRP A 131 -14.22 9.98 3.83
CA TRP A 131 -14.45 8.55 4.04
C TRP A 131 -13.35 7.88 4.89
N LEU A 132 -12.08 8.23 4.65
CA LEU A 132 -10.93 7.70 5.38
C LEU A 132 -10.87 8.21 6.83
N SER A 133 -11.19 9.48 7.06
CA SER A 133 -11.19 10.07 8.41
C SER A 133 -12.27 9.47 9.31
N GLU A 134 -13.43 9.13 8.74
CA GLU A 134 -14.52 8.43 9.41
C GLU A 134 -14.20 6.96 9.73
N ARG A 135 -12.98 6.48 9.46
CA ARG A 135 -12.50 5.19 9.95
C ARG A 135 -11.97 5.28 11.37
N GLN A 136 -11.68 6.48 11.89
CA GLN A 136 -11.14 6.63 13.24
C GLN A 136 -12.24 6.46 14.28
N LEU A 137 -12.08 5.46 15.15
CA LEU A 137 -12.99 5.17 16.25
C LEU A 137 -12.64 6.01 17.48
N GLU A 138 -13.56 6.03 18.45
CA GLU A 138 -13.42 6.83 19.68
C GLU A 138 -12.13 6.50 20.46
N ASN A 139 -11.73 5.22 20.46
CA ASN A 139 -10.52 4.72 21.11
C ASN A 139 -9.21 5.10 20.38
N GLY A 140 -9.30 5.76 19.22
CA GLY A 140 -8.19 6.24 18.40
C GLY A 140 -7.74 5.30 17.29
N GLY A 141 -8.15 4.02 17.34
CA GLY A 141 -7.85 3.04 16.30
C GLY A 141 -8.63 3.31 15.02
N LEU A 142 -8.19 2.70 13.92
CA LEU A 142 -8.79 2.83 12.60
C LEU A 142 -9.38 1.50 12.17
N ASN A 143 -10.55 1.50 11.53
CA ASN A 143 -11.13 0.30 10.93
C ASN A 143 -10.98 0.29 9.40
N GLY A 144 -11.19 -0.88 8.80
CA GLY A 144 -11.12 -1.03 7.34
C GLY A 144 -12.38 -0.65 6.60
N ARG A 145 -13.51 -0.68 7.30
CA ARG A 145 -14.86 -0.51 6.77
C ARG A 145 -15.76 0.11 7.83
N PRO A 146 -16.82 0.85 7.41
CA PRO A 146 -17.85 1.32 8.33
C PRO A 146 -18.40 0.18 9.21
N GLU A 147 -18.73 0.49 10.46
CA GLU A 147 -19.33 -0.45 11.42
C GLU A 147 -18.48 -1.70 11.72
N LYS A 148 -17.16 -1.63 11.53
CA LYS A 148 -16.20 -2.68 11.94
C LYS A 148 -15.31 -2.21 13.07
N LEU A 149 -14.72 -3.19 13.76
CA LEU A 149 -13.71 -2.96 14.79
C LEU A 149 -12.44 -2.39 14.17
N GLU A 150 -11.72 -1.64 14.98
CA GLU A 150 -10.38 -1.17 14.70
C GLU A 150 -9.37 -2.32 14.59
N ASP A 151 -8.28 -2.07 13.88
CA ASP A 151 -7.13 -2.96 13.75
C ASP A 151 -5.89 -2.10 13.49
N SER A 152 -4.79 -2.40 14.18
CA SER A 152 -3.56 -1.60 14.11
C SER A 152 -2.97 -1.49 12.70
N CYS A 153 -3.21 -2.45 11.81
CA CYS A 153 -2.72 -2.37 10.43
C CYS A 153 -3.38 -1.25 9.62
N TYR A 154 -4.61 -0.83 9.96
CA TYR A 154 -5.25 0.33 9.31
C TYR A 154 -4.58 1.66 9.65
N SER A 155 -3.75 1.70 10.69
CA SER A 155 -2.81 2.81 10.93
C SER A 155 -1.87 3.03 9.76
N TRP A 156 -1.60 1.99 8.96
CA TRP A 156 -0.92 2.14 7.69
C TRP A 156 -1.90 2.37 6.55
N TRP A 157 -2.87 1.48 6.32
CA TRP A 157 -3.72 1.53 5.11
C TRP A 157 -4.49 2.85 4.96
N VAL A 158 -5.02 3.38 6.07
CA VAL A 158 -5.74 4.67 6.05
C VAL A 158 -4.75 5.83 5.98
N MET A 159 -3.74 5.85 6.85
CA MET A 159 -2.84 7.00 6.94
C MET A 159 -1.95 7.17 5.71
N SER A 160 -1.46 6.07 5.11
CA SER A 160 -0.69 6.13 3.86
C SER A 160 -1.53 6.70 2.72
N SER A 161 -2.81 6.30 2.63
CA SER A 161 -3.77 6.86 1.67
C SER A 161 -3.97 8.36 1.87
N LEU A 162 -4.18 8.80 3.12
CA LEU A 162 -4.27 10.22 3.48
C LEU A 162 -2.96 10.97 3.19
N ALA A 163 -1.80 10.35 3.39
CA ALA A 163 -0.50 10.94 3.09
C ALA A 163 -0.33 11.19 1.59
N MET A 164 -0.65 10.20 0.75
CA MET A 164 -0.56 10.32 -0.72
C MET A 164 -1.43 11.46 -1.27
N ILE A 165 -2.59 11.72 -0.66
CA ILE A 165 -3.49 12.82 -1.07
C ILE A 165 -3.30 14.12 -0.26
N GLY A 166 -2.32 14.19 0.64
CA GLY A 166 -2.02 15.42 1.40
C GLY A 166 -3.06 15.80 2.44
N ARG A 167 -3.64 14.81 3.14
CA ARG A 167 -4.75 14.95 4.11
C ARG A 167 -4.51 14.23 5.44
N LEU A 168 -3.26 13.92 5.79
CA LEU A 168 -2.91 13.28 7.08
C LEU A 168 -3.51 13.98 8.31
N HIS A 169 -3.65 15.31 8.26
CA HIS A 169 -4.16 16.14 9.36
C HIS A 169 -5.66 15.95 9.66
N TRP A 170 -6.38 15.13 8.87
CA TRP A 170 -7.82 14.85 9.07
C TRP A 170 -8.07 13.77 10.12
N VAL A 171 -7.04 13.08 10.59
CA VAL A 171 -7.10 12.08 11.66
C VAL A 171 -6.44 12.64 12.91
N ASP A 172 -7.01 12.34 14.09
CA ASP A 172 -6.37 12.66 15.37
C ASP A 172 -5.13 11.76 15.56
N GLY A 173 -3.98 12.29 15.18
CA GLY A 173 -2.71 11.57 15.26
C GLY A 173 -2.27 11.23 16.68
N LYS A 174 -2.69 12.00 17.70
CA LYS A 174 -2.34 11.70 19.10
C LYS A 174 -3.11 10.47 19.59
N LYS A 175 -4.41 10.42 19.32
CA LYS A 175 -5.23 9.24 19.64
C LYS A 175 -4.77 8.00 18.88
N LEU A 176 -4.41 8.15 17.61
CA LEU A 176 -3.90 7.03 16.81
C LEU A 176 -2.56 6.50 17.34
N ALA A 177 -1.59 7.38 17.62
CA ALA A 177 -0.32 6.96 18.23
C ALA A 177 -0.55 6.23 19.55
N ALA A 178 -1.44 6.75 20.41
CA ALA A 178 -1.79 6.09 21.67
C ALA A 178 -2.45 4.72 21.45
N PHE A 179 -3.27 4.55 20.42
CA PHE A 179 -3.83 3.24 20.07
C PHE A 179 -2.74 2.26 19.61
N ILE A 180 -1.88 2.65 18.65
CA ILE A 180 -0.80 1.79 18.15
C ILE A 180 0.10 1.30 19.29
N LEU A 181 0.50 2.21 20.19
CA LEU A 181 1.37 1.86 21.33
C LEU A 181 0.69 0.91 22.33
N ARG A 182 -0.65 0.93 22.45
CA ARG A 182 -1.37 -0.06 23.27
C ARG A 182 -1.40 -1.46 22.63
N CYS A 183 -1.17 -1.57 21.33
CA CYS A 183 -1.04 -2.85 20.63
C CYS A 183 0.38 -3.45 20.74
N GLN A 184 1.31 -2.75 21.40
CA GLN A 184 2.68 -3.24 21.58
C GLN A 184 2.75 -4.28 22.70
N ASP A 185 3.50 -5.35 22.49
CA ASP A 185 3.89 -6.25 23.58
C ASP A 185 5.04 -5.59 24.38
N PRO A 186 4.84 -5.29 25.68
CA PRO A 186 5.84 -4.59 26.48
C PRO A 186 7.01 -5.48 26.91
N GLU A 187 6.89 -6.80 26.83
CA GLU A 187 7.90 -7.76 27.28
C GLU A 187 8.68 -8.35 26.09
N ALA A 188 7.98 -8.88 25.09
CA ALA A 188 8.58 -9.55 23.94
C ALA A 188 8.87 -8.60 22.76
N GLY A 189 8.24 -7.41 22.75
CA GLY A 189 8.30 -6.48 21.64
C GLY A 189 7.44 -6.91 20.44
N GLY A 190 7.28 -5.99 19.48
CA GLY A 190 6.36 -6.16 18.36
C GLY A 190 4.98 -5.58 18.63
N PHE A 191 4.15 -5.56 17.60
CA PHE A 191 2.76 -5.06 17.64
C PHE A 191 1.79 -6.12 17.17
N ALA A 192 0.60 -6.12 17.76
CA ALA A 192 -0.53 -7.00 17.42
C ALA A 192 -1.66 -6.22 16.72
N ASP A 193 -2.70 -6.92 16.26
CA ASP A 193 -3.94 -6.33 15.72
C ASP A 193 -4.57 -5.37 16.75
N ARG A 194 -4.87 -5.87 17.95
CA ARG A 194 -5.47 -5.09 19.07
C ARG A 194 -4.69 -5.27 20.36
N PRO A 195 -4.94 -4.40 21.37
CA PRO A 195 -4.38 -4.60 22.70
C PRO A 195 -4.78 -5.97 23.28
N GLY A 196 -3.80 -6.76 23.68
CA GLY A 196 -3.99 -8.09 24.25
C GLY A 196 -3.97 -9.24 23.24
N ASP A 197 -3.94 -8.97 21.94
CA ASP A 197 -3.74 -9.99 20.91
C ASP A 197 -2.27 -10.41 20.81
N MET A 198 -2.01 -11.53 20.13
CA MET A 198 -0.65 -12.00 19.86
C MET A 198 0.05 -11.13 18.81
N VAL A 199 1.30 -10.75 19.07
CA VAL A 199 2.11 -9.97 18.13
C VAL A 199 2.51 -10.79 16.91
N ASP A 200 2.65 -10.10 15.77
CA ASP A 200 3.19 -10.69 14.55
C ASP A 200 3.98 -9.67 13.72
N VAL A 201 4.72 -10.17 12.73
CA VAL A 201 5.58 -9.34 11.87
C VAL A 201 4.80 -8.39 10.97
N PHE A 202 3.54 -8.71 10.65
CA PHE A 202 2.68 -7.91 9.77
C PHE A 202 2.21 -6.65 10.51
N HIS A 203 1.59 -6.82 11.68
CA HIS A 203 1.17 -5.72 12.53
C HIS A 203 2.36 -4.93 13.08
N THR A 204 3.48 -5.59 13.36
CA THR A 204 4.74 -4.89 13.72
C THR A 204 5.20 -3.95 12.61
N CYS A 205 5.23 -4.41 11.35
CA CYS A 205 5.60 -3.57 10.22
C CYS A 205 4.68 -2.36 10.08
N PHE A 206 3.36 -2.58 10.07
CA PHE A 206 2.38 -1.52 9.84
C PHE A 206 2.17 -0.60 11.03
N GLY A 207 2.36 -1.08 12.26
CA GLY A 207 2.39 -0.25 13.47
C GLY A 207 3.55 0.73 13.43
N VAL A 208 4.77 0.26 13.14
CA VAL A 208 5.96 1.12 13.01
C VAL A 208 5.83 2.09 11.84
N ALA A 209 5.31 1.65 10.69
CA ALA A 209 5.07 2.52 9.53
C ALA A 209 3.99 3.58 9.82
N GLY A 210 2.93 3.23 10.54
CA GLY A 210 1.90 4.16 11.01
C GLY A 210 2.48 5.23 11.95
N LEU A 211 3.29 4.83 12.93
CA LEU A 211 4.00 5.75 13.82
C LEU A 211 4.97 6.67 13.05
N SER A 212 5.62 6.16 12.01
CA SER A 212 6.47 6.97 11.12
C SER A 212 5.68 8.06 10.39
N LEU A 213 4.50 7.75 9.85
CA LEU A 213 3.62 8.74 9.23
C LEU A 213 3.15 9.83 10.20
N LEU A 214 3.07 9.50 11.49
CA LEU A 214 2.75 10.43 12.57
C LEU A 214 3.97 11.22 13.07
N LYS A 215 5.16 11.00 12.49
CA LYS A 215 6.44 11.57 12.93
C LYS A 215 6.73 11.29 14.40
N PHE A 216 6.38 10.08 14.86
CA PHE A 216 6.64 9.65 16.23
C PHE A 216 8.15 9.61 16.49
N GLU A 217 8.57 10.00 17.70
CA GLU A 217 9.98 10.08 18.05
C GLU A 217 10.69 8.72 17.86
N GLY A 218 11.93 8.77 17.34
CA GLY A 218 12.73 7.57 17.07
C GLY A 218 12.39 6.83 15.77
N THR A 219 11.34 7.24 15.05
CA THR A 219 11.02 6.67 13.73
C THR A 219 11.79 7.36 12.60
N LYS A 220 12.05 6.61 11.53
CA LYS A 220 12.56 7.15 10.25
C LYS A 220 11.40 7.35 9.29
N GLU A 221 11.50 8.33 8.39
CA GLU A 221 10.48 8.59 7.38
C GLU A 221 10.25 7.37 6.47
N VAL A 222 8.98 7.04 6.28
CA VAL A 222 8.50 5.99 5.38
C VAL A 222 7.86 6.63 4.14
N ASP A 223 8.05 6.01 2.99
CA ASP A 223 7.37 6.38 1.76
C ASP A 223 5.94 5.82 1.76
N PRO A 224 4.89 6.67 1.76
CA PRO A 224 3.50 6.22 1.83
C PRO A 224 3.05 5.43 0.60
N VAL A 225 3.76 5.54 -0.52
CA VAL A 225 3.42 4.81 -1.75
C VAL A 225 3.98 3.39 -1.72
N TYR A 226 5.12 3.16 -1.06
CA TYR A 226 5.86 1.89 -1.17
C TYR A 226 5.97 1.11 0.15
N CYS A 227 5.61 1.70 1.30
CA CYS A 227 5.87 1.11 2.63
C CYS A 227 7.35 0.75 2.85
N MET A 228 8.24 1.64 2.41
CA MET A 228 9.70 1.47 2.48
C MET A 228 10.35 2.73 3.05
N PRO A 229 11.55 2.67 3.65
CA PRO A 229 12.24 3.87 4.11
C PRO A 229 12.36 4.92 3.00
N LYS A 230 12.00 6.17 3.28
CA LYS A 230 11.95 7.24 2.26
C LYS A 230 13.29 7.48 1.57
N ALA A 231 14.39 7.31 2.31
CA ALA A 231 15.75 7.41 1.77
C ALA A 231 16.03 6.36 0.68
N VAL A 232 15.48 5.14 0.82
CA VAL A 232 15.64 4.06 -0.15
C VAL A 232 14.87 4.35 -1.42
N THR A 233 13.59 4.73 -1.30
CA THR A 233 12.75 5.02 -2.48
C THR A 233 13.26 6.25 -3.22
N SER A 234 13.71 7.29 -2.51
CA SER A 234 14.29 8.49 -3.14
C SER A 234 15.54 8.17 -3.94
N LYS A 235 16.41 7.27 -3.45
CA LYS A 235 17.59 6.81 -4.19
C LYS A 235 17.21 5.97 -5.42
N CYS A 236 16.23 5.08 -5.27
CA CYS A 236 15.85 4.14 -6.32
C CYS A 236 15.08 4.80 -7.48
N LEU A 237 14.19 5.75 -7.16
CA LEU A 237 13.24 6.35 -8.11
C LEU A 237 13.72 7.69 -8.69
N ALA A 238 14.84 8.24 -8.22
CA ALA A 238 15.43 9.46 -8.79
C ALA A 238 16.19 9.24 -10.11
N LYS A 239 16.08 8.05 -10.71
CA LYS A 239 16.72 7.67 -11.97
C LYS A 239 15.73 7.77 -13.13
#